data_AF-A0A2N2AVF7-F1
#
_entry.id   AF-A0A2N2AVF7-F1
#
_cell.length_a   1.000
_cell.length_b   1.000
_cell.length_c   1.000
_cell.angle_alpha   90.00
_cell.angle_beta   90.00
_cell.angle_gamma   90.00
#
_symmetry.space_group_name_H-M   'P 1'
#
loop_
_entity.id
_entity.type
_entity.pdbx_description
1 polymer ?
#
loop_
_entity_poly.entity_id
_entity_poly.type
_entity_poly.pdbx_seq_one_letter_code
_entity_poly.pdbx_strand_id
1 'polypeptide(L)' 'MADIKFEIKEKLGVLSESSKGWTKELRLISWNDREAKYDIREWSPEDDKMGKGLTISVDEMKKLKDLLNGLAL' A
#
# COMPACT_ATOMS: atom_id res chain seq x y z
N MET A 1 0.44 -22.78 -7.26
CA MET A 1 0.22 -21.56 -6.46
C MET A 1 -0.63 -20.65 -7.32
N ALA A 2 -1.79 -20.20 -6.85
CA ALA A 2 -2.63 -19.31 -7.64
C ALA A 2 -1.86 -18.01 -7.88
N ASP A 3 -1.73 -17.61 -9.13
CA ASP A 3 -1.13 -16.34 -9.53
C ASP A 3 -1.95 -15.21 -8.88
N ILE A 4 -1.32 -14.44 -7.98
CA ILE A 4 -2.02 -13.34 -7.30
C ILE A 4 -2.06 -12.18 -8.28
N LYS A 5 -3.23 -12.00 -8.91
CA LYS A 5 -3.47 -10.83 -9.76
C LYS A 5 -3.66 -9.60 -8.89
N PHE A 6 -2.97 -8.53 -9.22
CA PHE A 6 -3.17 -7.23 -8.60
C PHE A 6 -3.12 -6.14 -9.66
N GLU A 7 -3.92 -5.10 -9.46
CA GLU A 7 -3.91 -3.91 -10.29
C GLU A 7 -3.73 -2.69 -9.39
N ILE A 8 -2.65 -1.94 -9.62
CA ILE A 8 -2.41 -0.68 -8.94
C ILE A 8 -3.30 0.37 -9.58
N LYS A 9 -4.37 0.76 -8.89
CA LYS A 9 -5.30 1.81 -9.32
C LYS A 9 -4.71 3.20 -9.15
N GLU A 10 -4.03 3.44 -8.02
CA GLU A 10 -3.49 4.75 -7.69
C GLU A 10 -2.27 4.66 -6.76
N LYS A 11 -1.30 5.54 -6.93
CA LYS A 11 -0.17 5.72 -6.00
C LYS A 11 -0.42 6.97 -5.17
N LEU A 12 -0.68 6.80 -3.88
CA LEU A 12 -1.10 7.89 -2.99
C LEU A 12 0.09 8.62 -2.38
N GLY A 13 1.19 7.91 -2.10
CA GLY A 13 2.42 8.53 -1.61
C GLY A 13 3.47 7.54 -1.13
N VAL A 14 4.70 8.04 -0.98
CA VAL A 14 5.85 7.30 -0.45
C VAL A 14 6.03 7.65 1.03
N LEU A 15 6.09 6.64 1.89
CA LEU A 15 6.31 6.77 3.32
C LEU A 15 7.80 6.75 3.67
N SER A 16 8.60 5.93 2.97
CA SER A 16 10.04 5.83 3.19
C SER A 16 10.75 5.22 1.99
N GLU A 17 12.03 5.55 1.82
CA GLU A 17 12.91 4.94 0.82
C GLU A 17 14.08 4.22 1.50
N SER A 18 14.44 3.05 0.99
CA SER A 18 15.58 2.25 1.43
C SER A 18 16.80 2.53 0.56
N SER A 19 18.01 2.41 1.13
CA SER A 19 19.28 2.60 0.40
C SER A 19 19.46 1.67 -0.81
N LYS A 20 18.66 0.60 -0.91
CA LYS A 20 18.61 -0.34 -2.05
C LYS A 20 17.60 0.07 -3.13
N GLY A 21 17.00 1.26 -3.04
CA GLY A 21 15.99 1.77 -3.97
C GLY A 21 14.59 1.20 -3.77
N TRP A 22 14.34 0.49 -2.66
CA TRP A 22 13.00 0.00 -2.33
C TRP A 22 12.20 1.09 -1.65
N THR A 23 10.94 1.26 -2.03
CA THR A 23 10.06 2.32 -1.55
C THR A 23 8.89 1.71 -0.79
N LYS A 24 8.66 2.17 0.44
CA LYS A 24 7.43 1.85 1.17
C LYS A 24 6.38 2.87 0.78
N GLU A 25 5.29 2.40 0.19
CA GLU A 25 4.29 3.27 -0.42
C GLU A 25 2.89 2.91 0.04
N LEU A 26 2.04 3.94 0.13
CA LEU A 26 0.60 3.80 0.22
C LEU A 26 0.02 3.87 -1.20
N ARG A 27 -0.73 2.83 -1.58
CA ARG A 27 -1.34 2.70 -2.90
C ARG A 27 -2.77 2.21 -2.78
N LEU A 28 -3.57 2.44 -3.82
CA LEU A 28 -4.88 1.83 -3.98
C LEU A 28 -4.73 0.63 -4.93
N ILE A 29 -4.99 -0.58 -4.45
CA ILE A 29 -4.74 -1.83 -5.18
C ILE A 29 -6.00 -2.69 -5.20
N SER A 30 -6.40 -3.12 -6.40
CA SER A 30 -7.40 -4.17 -6.60
C SER A 30 -6.71 -5.52 -6.60
N TRP A 31 -7.12 -6.42 -5.71
CA TRP A 31 -6.58 -7.78 -5.62
C TRP A 31 -7.57 -8.78 -6.22
N ASN A 32 -7.12 -9.59 -7.17
CA ASN A 32 -7.93 -10.62 -7.86
C ASN A 32 -9.25 -10.06 -8.41
N ASP A 33 -9.18 -8.92 -9.09
CA ASP A 33 -10.33 -8.24 -9.72
C ASP A 33 -11.42 -7.82 -8.71
N ARG A 34 -11.07 -7.70 -7.42
CA ARG A 34 -11.97 -7.25 -6.36
C ARG A 34 -11.94 -5.74 -6.18
N GLU A 35 -12.82 -5.23 -5.33
CA GLU A 35 -12.83 -3.82 -4.95
C GLU A 35 -11.44 -3.36 -4.49
N ALA A 36 -11.03 -2.19 -4.97
CA ALA A 36 -9.71 -1.64 -4.68
C ALA A 36 -9.63 -1.22 -3.21
N LYS A 37 -8.55 -1.64 -2.56
CA LYS A 37 -8.27 -1.36 -1.15
C LYS A 37 -6.99 -0.57 -1.00
N TYR A 38 -6.85 0.13 0.12
CA TYR A 38 -5.59 0.77 0.46
C TYR A 38 -4.57 -0.32 0.79
N ASP A 39 -3.33 -0.13 0.35
CA ASP A 39 -2.26 -1.08 0.59
C ASP A 39 -1.00 -0.31 0.93
N ILE A 40 -0.40 -0.62 2.09
CA ILE A 40 0.88 -0.07 2.51
C ILE A 40 1.91 -1.18 2.38
N ARG A 41 2.85 -1.05 1.44
CA ARG A 41 3.82 -2.11 1.15
C ARG A 41 5.12 -1.57 0.60
N GLU A 42 6.19 -2.34 0.79
CA GLU A 42 7.46 -2.11 0.13
C GLU A 42 7.44 -2.64 -1.30
N TRP A 43 7.79 -1.78 -2.25
CA TRP A 43 7.91 -2.10 -3.66
C TRP A 43 9.37 -2.01 -4.10
N SER A 44 9.77 -2.88 -5.03
CA SER A 44 11.03 -2.74 -5.73
C SER A 44 11.05 -1.49 -6.62
N PRO A 45 12.21 -0.94 -6.97
CA PRO A 45 12.33 0.23 -7.84
C PRO A 45 11.66 0.05 -9.22
N GLU A 46 11.54 -1.19 -9.69
CA GLU A 46 10.91 -1.55 -10.97
C GLU A 46 9.43 -1.94 -10.82
N ASP A 47 8.84 -1.83 -9.62
CA ASP A 47 7.44 -2.17 -9.32
C ASP A 47 7.00 -3.63 -9.56
N ASP A 48 7.92 -4.50 -10.00
CA ASP A 48 7.66 -5.92 -10.30
C ASP A 48 7.56 -6.78 -9.03
N LYS A 49 8.34 -6.43 -7.99
CA LYS A 49 8.39 -7.19 -6.74
C LYS A 49 7.73 -6.43 -5.61
N MET A 50 6.90 -7.17 -4.88
CA MET A 50 6.21 -6.71 -3.69
C MET A 50 6.84 -7.37 -2.45
N GLY A 51 7.17 -6.56 -1.45
CA GLY A 51 7.70 -6.98 -0.17
C GLY A 51 6.59 -7.24 0.86
N LYS A 52 6.96 -7.17 2.15
CA LYS A 52 5.98 -7.21 3.24
C LYS A 52 5.11 -5.96 3.19
N GLY A 53 3.83 -6.13 3.45
CA GLY A 53 2.86 -5.04 3.48
C GLY A 53 1.58 -5.41 4.20
N LEU A 54 0.68 -4.45 4.24
CA LEU A 54 -0.63 -4.55 4.86
C LEU A 54 -1.68 -3.97 3.91
N THR A 55 -2.66 -4.79 3.55
CA THR A 55 -3.86 -4.33 2.87
C THR A 55 -4.87 -3.87 3.91
N ILE A 56 -5.37 -2.65 3.75
CA ILE A 56 -6.24 -1.93 4.67
C ILE A 56 -7.55 -1.64 3.94
N SER A 57 -8.68 -2.06 4.52
CA SER A 57 -9.99 -1.76 3.96
C SER A 57 -10.33 -0.27 4.09
N VAL A 58 -11.27 0.23 3.30
CA VAL A 58 -11.66 1.66 3.34
C VAL A 58 -12.10 2.12 4.74
N ASP A 59 -12.83 1.28 5.48
CA ASP A 59 -13.25 1.57 6.87
C ASP A 59 -12.05 1.68 7.83
N GLU A 60 -11.10 0.74 7.72
CA GLU A 60 -9.87 0.75 8.51
C GLU A 60 -9.02 1.98 8.19
N MET A 61 -8.95 2.38 6.93
CA MET A 61 -8.20 3.58 6.50
C MET A 61 -8.83 4.86 7.06
N LYS A 62 -10.18 4.94 7.12
CA LYS A 62 -10.86 6.09 7.75
C LYS A 62 -10.51 6.20 9.23
N LYS A 63 -10.52 5.08 9.96
CA LYS A 63 -10.13 5.04 11.37
C LYS A 63 -8.64 5.37 11.56
N LEU A 64 -7.78 4.82 10.72
CA LEU A 64 -6.35 5.11 10.76
C LEU A 64 -6.07 6.60 10.54
N LYS A 65 -6.76 7.23 9.57
CA LYS A 65 -6.65 8.67 9.33
C LYS A 65 -7.03 9.49 10.56
N ASP A 66 -8.12 9.12 11.23
CA ASP A 66 -8.57 9.79 12.47
C ASP A 66 -7.51 9.68 13.58
N LEU A 67 -6.97 8.46 13.80
CA LEU A 67 -5.90 8.21 14.75
C LEU A 67 -4.64 9.02 14.42
N LEU A 68 -4.24 9.06 13.15
CA LEU A 68 -3.05 9.80 12.70
C LEU A 68 -3.21 11.32 12.90
N ASN A 69 -4.40 11.88 12.65
CA ASN A 69 -4.66 13.31 12.88
C ASN A 69 -4.65 13.69 14.37
N GLY A 70 -4.88 12.73 15.27
CA GLY A 70 -4.81 12.92 16.72
C GLY A 70 -3.40 12.83 17.31
N LEU A 71 -2.39 12.48 16.52
CA LEU A 71 -1.01 12.39 17.01
C LEU A 71 -0.40 13.78 17.16
N ALA A 72 0.11 14.08 18.36
CA ALA A 72 1.02 15.21 18.57
C ALA A 72 2.44 14.77 18.14
N LEU A 73 2.80 15.05 16.90
CA LEU A 73 4.12 14.77 16.31
C LEU A 73 4.99 16.03 16.32
#